data_AF-A0A6I1ZZI1-F1
#
_entry.id   AF-A0A6I1ZZI1-F1
#
_cell.length_a   1.000
_cell.length_b   1.000
_cell.length_c   1.000
_cell.angle_alpha   90.00
_cell.angle_beta   90.00
_cell.angle_gamma   90.00
#
_symmetry.space_group_name_H-M   'P 1'
#
loop_
_entity.id
_entity.type
_entity.pdbx_description
1 polymer ?
#
loop_
_entity_poly.entity_id
_entity_poly.type
_entity_poly.pdbx_seq_one_letter_code
_entity_poly.pdbx_strand_id
1 'polypeptide(L)'
;MEDIKRCYREALFKHIDALESAGADLLAGEPGAADTIRRIVHQLKGSGGTYGYPEITAAAEALQNAREKEIPASLDALLVILRKVAFEVMD
;
A
#
# COMPACT_ATOMS: atom_id res chain seq x y z
N MET A 1 -9.05 -21.16 4.73
CA MET A 1 -7.94 -20.16 4.77
C MET A 1 -7.82 -19.40 3.45
N GLU A 2 -8.07 -20.05 2.31
CA GLU A 2 -8.07 -19.39 1.00
C GLU A 2 -9.14 -18.29 0.84
N ASP A 3 -10.32 -18.44 1.44
CA ASP A 3 -11.39 -17.42 1.39
C ASP A 3 -10.98 -16.10 2.06
N ILE A 4 -10.23 -16.21 3.17
CA ILE A 4 -9.72 -15.06 3.91
C ILE A 4 -8.65 -14.32 3.09
N LYS A 5 -7.76 -15.07 2.42
CA LYS A 5 -6.76 -14.50 1.52
C LYS A 5 -7.39 -13.87 0.28
N ARG A 6 -8.47 -14.45 -0.26
CA ARG A 6 -9.24 -13.86 -1.37
C ARG A 6 -9.87 -12.52 -0.97
N CYS A 7 -10.58 -12.48 0.16
CA CYS A 7 -11.12 -11.22 0.70
C CYS A 7 -10.03 -10.18 0.93
N TYR A 8 -8.86 -10.58 1.42
CA TYR A 8 -7.73 -9.67 1.60
C TYR A 8 -7.24 -9.10 0.27
N ARG A 9 -7.05 -9.93 -0.77
CA ARG A 9 -6.67 -9.47 -2.11
C ARG A 9 -7.71 -8.54 -2.72
N GLU A 10 -9.00 -8.83 -2.56
CA GLU A 10 -10.07 -7.93 -2.99
C GLU A 10 -10.00 -6.58 -2.28
N ALA A 11 -9.70 -6.59 -0.98
CA ALA A 11 -9.50 -5.36 -0.22
C ALA A 11 -8.25 -4.59 -0.67
N LEU A 12 -7.20 -5.26 -1.16
CA LEU A 12 -5.99 -4.58 -1.64
C LEU A 12 -6.29 -3.64 -2.82
N PHE A 13 -7.20 -3.98 -3.73
CA PHE A 13 -7.57 -3.09 -4.84
C PHE A 13 -8.04 -1.71 -4.37
N LYS A 14 -8.81 -1.65 -3.26
CA LYS A 14 -9.25 -0.39 -2.67
C LYS A 14 -8.08 0.42 -2.09
N HIS A 15 -7.09 -0.26 -1.53
CA HIS A 15 -5.89 0.41 -1.00
C HIS A 15 -4.98 0.89 -2.12
N ILE A 16 -4.85 0.13 -3.21
CA ILE A 16 -4.10 0.52 -4.41
C ILE A 16 -4.71 1.80 -4.99
N ASP A 17 -6.02 1.82 -5.25
CA ASP A 17 -6.74 2.99 -5.78
C ASP A 17 -6.56 4.23 -4.89
N ALA A 18 -6.76 4.08 -3.57
CA ALA A 18 -6.59 5.17 -2.62
C ALA A 18 -5.14 5.70 -2.56
N LEU A 19 -4.14 4.82 -2.66
CA LEU A 19 -2.73 5.19 -2.68
C LEU A 19 -2.35 5.89 -3.99
N GLU A 20 -2.89 5.48 -5.13
CA GLU A 20 -2.66 6.14 -6.41
C GLU A 20 -3.27 7.54 -6.43
N SER A 21 -4.51 7.70 -5.93
CA SER A 21 -5.13 9.02 -5.80
C SER A 21 -4.32 9.93 -4.88
N ALA A 22 -3.94 9.45 -3.70
CA ALA A 22 -3.15 10.25 -2.76
C ALA A 22 -1.72 10.53 -3.28
N GLY A 23 -1.17 9.63 -4.10
CA GLY A 23 0.09 9.86 -4.81
C GLY A 23 -0.02 10.96 -5.86
N ALA A 24 -1.12 11.01 -6.61
CA ALA A 24 -1.39 12.09 -7.55
C ALA A 24 -1.55 13.44 -6.83
N ASP A 25 -2.27 13.48 -5.71
CA ASP A 25 -2.42 14.67 -4.87
C ASP A 25 -1.06 15.15 -4.34
N LEU A 26 -0.19 14.22 -3.92
CA LEU A 26 1.16 14.55 -3.47
C LEU A 26 2.00 15.18 -4.60
N LEU A 27 1.90 14.66 -5.82
CA LEU A 27 2.60 15.22 -6.99
C LEU A 27 2.04 16.58 -7.41
N ALA A 28 0.74 16.82 -7.19
CA ALA A 28 0.11 18.12 -7.39
C ALA A 28 0.48 19.15 -6.29
N GLY A 29 1.09 18.70 -5.19
CA GLY A 29 1.46 19.54 -4.06
C GLY A 29 0.31 19.82 -3.10
N GLU A 30 -0.73 18.99 -3.11
CA GLU A 30 -1.89 19.17 -2.24
C GLU A 30 -1.50 18.96 -0.76
N PRO A 31 -1.87 19.90 0.13
CA PRO A 31 -1.54 19.80 1.53
C PRO A 31 -2.23 18.59 2.17
N GLY A 32 -1.47 17.81 2.94
CA GLY A 32 -2.00 16.65 3.65
C GLY A 32 -2.00 15.33 2.86
N ALA A 33 -1.64 15.34 1.57
CA ALA A 33 -1.50 14.12 0.77
C ALA A 33 -0.53 13.11 1.43
N ALA A 34 0.58 13.59 1.99
CA ALA A 34 1.54 12.76 2.72
C ALA A 34 0.95 12.11 3.99
N ASP A 35 0.07 12.80 4.72
CA ASP A 35 -0.60 12.24 5.90
C ASP A 35 -1.60 11.15 5.50
N THR A 36 -2.38 11.41 4.43
CA THR A 36 -3.30 10.43 3.85
C THR A 36 -2.58 9.15 3.45
N ILE A 37 -1.45 9.26 2.74
CA ILE A 37 -0.61 8.11 2.38
C ILE A 37 -0.19 7.36 3.65
N ARG A 38 0.36 8.04 4.66
CA ARG A 38 0.82 7.39 5.91
C ARG A 38 -0.30 6.67 6.65
N ARG A 39 -1.53 7.22 6.66
CA ARG A 39 -2.71 6.57 7.25
C ARG A 39 -3.07 5.26 6.55
N ILE A 40 -3.11 5.26 5.22
CA ILE A 40 -3.43 4.06 4.44
C ILE A 40 -2.34 3.00 4.67
N VAL A 41 -1.09 3.41 4.65
CA VAL A 41 0.09 2.55 4.87
C VAL A 41 0.10 1.94 6.26
N HIS A 42 -0.33 2.67 7.29
CA HIS A 42 -0.45 2.13 8.64
C HIS A 42 -1.43 0.93 8.71
N GLN A 43 -2.54 1.00 7.97
CA GLN A 43 -3.52 -0.10 7.89
C GLN A 43 -2.94 -1.31 7.14
N LEU A 44 -2.19 -1.08 6.06
CA LEU A 44 -1.50 -2.13 5.30
C LEU A 44 -0.41 -2.83 6.13
N LYS A 45 0.36 -2.07 6.91
CA LYS A 45 1.41 -2.61 7.79
C LYS A 45 0.85 -3.66 8.76
N GLY A 46 -0.29 -3.36 9.40
CA GLY A 46 -0.92 -4.27 10.37
C GLY A 46 -1.59 -5.49 9.75
N SER A 47 -1.98 -5.41 8.48
CA SER A 47 -2.69 -6.51 7.80
C SER A 47 -1.76 -7.47 7.04
N GLY A 48 -0.66 -7.01 6.47
CA GLY A 48 0.27 -7.84 5.67
C GLY A 48 0.79 -9.08 6.41
N GLY A 49 1.32 -8.90 7.63
CA GLY A 49 1.80 -10.01 8.47
C GLY A 49 0.69 -10.98 8.88
N THR A 50 -0.53 -10.48 9.13
CA THR A 50 -1.68 -11.30 9.52
C THR A 50 -2.10 -12.27 8.42
N TYR A 51 -1.97 -11.87 7.15
CA TYR A 51 -2.37 -12.68 6.00
C TYR A 51 -1.22 -13.43 5.30
N GLY A 52 0.00 -13.31 5.82
CA GLY A 52 1.18 -14.02 5.32
C GLY A 52 1.93 -13.32 4.19
N TYR A 53 1.84 -12.00 4.10
CA TYR A 53 2.54 -11.15 3.14
C TYR A 53 3.52 -10.20 3.85
N PRO A 54 4.64 -10.71 4.40
CA PRO A 54 5.60 -9.90 5.14
C PRO A 54 6.25 -8.81 4.28
N GLU A 55 6.33 -9.01 2.96
CA GLU A 55 6.79 -8.00 2.00
C GLU A 55 5.91 -6.74 1.98
N ILE A 56 4.58 -6.87 2.15
CA ILE A 56 3.67 -5.73 2.28
C ILE A 56 3.97 -4.98 3.58
N THR A 57 4.13 -5.71 4.70
CA THR A 57 4.44 -5.09 5.99
C THR A 57 5.77 -4.33 5.94
N ALA A 58 6.81 -4.91 5.33
CA ALA A 58 8.13 -4.28 5.22
C ALA A 58 8.10 -3.03 4.33
N ALA A 59 7.47 -3.10 3.15
CA ALA A 59 7.36 -1.96 2.25
C ALA A 59 6.47 -0.84 2.84
N ALA A 60 5.40 -1.21 3.53
CA ALA A 60 4.56 -0.26 4.25
C ALA A 60 5.35 0.44 5.37
N GLU A 61 6.17 -0.28 6.14
CA GLU A 61 7.02 0.33 7.16
C GLU A 61 8.07 1.28 6.56
N ALA A 62 8.69 0.92 5.43
CA ALA A 62 9.63 1.79 4.74
C ALA A 62 8.97 3.11 4.30
N LEU A 63 7.79 3.03 3.67
CA LEU A 63 7.02 4.20 3.27
C LEU A 63 6.51 5.02 4.47
N GLN A 64 6.11 4.36 5.56
CA GLN A 64 5.67 5.05 6.78
C GLN A 64 6.80 5.88 7.42
N ASN A 65 8.06 5.48 7.24
CA ASN A 65 9.23 6.17 7.81
C ASN A 65 9.97 7.05 6.79
N ALA A 66 9.60 7.00 5.51
CA ALA A 66 10.20 7.80 4.45
C ALA A 66 10.03 9.30 4.73
N ARG A 67 11.05 10.10 4.41
CA ARG A 67 10.91 11.56 4.38
C ARG A 67 10.02 11.93 3.20
N GLU A 68 9.40 13.11 3.22
CA GLU A 68 8.45 13.52 2.17
C GLU A 68 9.02 13.41 0.75
N LYS A 69 10.28 13.79 0.54
CA LYS A 69 10.96 13.66 -0.75
C LYS A 69 11.19 12.21 -1.22
N GLU A 70 11.10 11.24 -0.31
CA GLU A 70 11.29 9.80 -0.55
C GLU A 70 9.95 9.07 -0.69
N ILE A 71 8.84 9.72 -0.34
CA ILE A 71 7.49 9.15 -0.43
C ILE A 71 7.17 8.68 -1.85
N PRO A 72 7.41 9.44 -2.94
CA PRO A 72 7.04 8.99 -4.28
C PRO A 72 7.69 7.66 -4.67
N ALA A 73 9.00 7.53 -4.44
CA ALA A 73 9.73 6.30 -4.75
C ALA A 73 9.30 5.13 -3.86
N SER A 74 9.06 5.38 -2.57
CA SER A 74 8.61 4.35 -1.62
C SER A 74 7.17 3.90 -1.87
N LEU A 75 6.32 4.83 -2.34
CA LEU A 75 4.94 4.59 -2.75
C LEU A 75 4.87 3.69 -3.98
N ASP A 76 5.67 3.99 -5.00
CA ASP A 76 5.78 3.17 -6.22
C ASP A 76 6.21 1.73 -5.87
N ALA A 77 7.25 1.57 -5.05
CA ALA A 77 7.71 0.26 -4.60
C ALA A 77 6.62 -0.53 -3.85
N LEU A 78 5.85 0.12 -2.98
CA LEU A 78 4.72 -0.51 -2.29
C LEU A 78 3.62 -0.92 -3.29
N LEU A 79 3.24 -0.03 -4.22
CA LEU A 79 2.20 -0.31 -5.22
C LEU A 79 2.55 -1.51 -6.11
N VAL A 80 3.82 -1.67 -6.50
CA VAL A 80 4.29 -2.85 -7.24
C VAL A 80 4.04 -4.14 -6.45
N ILE A 81 4.37 -4.16 -5.15
CA ILE A 81 4.16 -5.31 -4.28
C ILE A 81 2.67 -5.60 -4.09
N LEU A 82 1.87 -4.57 -3.81
CA LEU A 82 0.43 -4.71 -3.63
C LEU A 82 -0.25 -5.28 -4.87
N ARG A 83 0.13 -4.80 -6.06
CA ARG A 83 -0.39 -5.32 -7.34
C ARG A 83 0.01 -6.77 -7.53
N LYS A 84 1.29 -7.12 -7.34
CA LYS A 84 1.75 -8.51 -7.43
C LYS A 84 0.90 -9.43 -6.57
N VAL A 85 0.69 -9.08 -5.30
CA VAL A 85 -0.11 -9.89 -4.36
C VAL A 85 -1.60 -9.92 -4.75
N ALA A 86 -2.17 -8.80 -5.19
CA ALA A 86 -3.57 -8.71 -5.61
C ALA A 86 -3.85 -9.59 -6.85
N PHE A 87 -2.88 -9.70 -7.76
CA PHE A 87 -3.00 -10.47 -9.01
C PHE A 87 -2.41 -11.89 -8.94
N GLU A 88 -1.80 -12.31 -7.83
CA GLU A 88 -1.09 -13.61 -7.70
C GLU A 88 -2.00 -14.86 -7.84
N VAL A 89 -3.30 -14.71 -8.09
CA VAL A 89 -4.23 -15.82 -8.37
C VAL A 89 -5.28 -15.40 -9.42
N MET A 90 -4.85 -15.25 -10.67
CA MET A 90 -5.68 -15.53 -11.86
C MET A 90 -4.91 -16.53 -12.74
N ASP A 91 -4.62 -17.72 -12.20
CA ASP A 91 -4.25 -18.91 -12.97
C ASP A 91 -4.85 -20.14 -12.26
#